data_AF-A0A5N5LL62-F1
#
_entry.id   AF-A0A5N5LL62-F1
#
_cell.length_a   1.000
_cell.length_b   1.000
_cell.length_c   1.000
_cell.angle_alpha   90.00
_cell.angle_beta   90.00
_cell.angle_gamma   90.00
#
_symmetry.space_group_name_H-M   'P 1'
#
loop_
_entity.id
_entity.type
_entity.pdbx_description
1 polymer ?
#
loop_
_entity_poly.entity_id
_entity_poly.type
_entity_poly.pdbx_seq_one_letter_code
_entity_poly.pdbx_strand_id
1 'polypeptide(L)'
;MKLSTALNLLLAASPALASRFPKRETLVFRRDTGTCNIQLATSNGGRKVAIVIDSSGSMSTTDPNNLRITAGKALNNQLVPAAGATGGKQADLVTVVDFDDIATVIYPLGDPAGAGSSFDQIDSSGGTFIADGIEKAVAQLSAPGNDPTADRSGIVVLTDGEDSDVVSLTNSIVSAGQAGIRVSFGFLASSTASYDPDLLAAILRTGGTYVSFETADAIQSFLYLMLSNGLTKTDTAASGDQALLPGVTVAKLTAGSAGVGFSYSAVAGETVTFTVESLSAQALDAELTDGSGTSVGKNSTGSSGEAAVLEYAATAATNLKLVVGSSNSTAEGVFQVSVLSSLGISACNLTTVPNNTTGGTGPTGTGSVVVTPTPTKTGPPIVTAGAGKVVTFGVGAFGVVLAGLLL
;
A
#
# COMPACT_ATOMS: atom_id res chain seq x y z
N MET A 1 -47.02 64.09 -0.93
CA MET A 1 -46.59 63.31 -2.12
C MET A 1 -45.15 62.88 -1.83
N LYS A 2 -44.79 61.69 -1.33
CA LYS A 2 -45.07 60.28 -1.68
C LYS A 2 -44.76 59.94 -3.15
N LEU A 3 -43.53 59.45 -3.37
CA LEU A 3 -43.03 58.53 -4.42
C LEU A 3 -41.71 58.00 -3.82
N SER A 4 -41.63 56.86 -3.10
CA SER A 4 -41.73 55.45 -3.54
C SER A 4 -40.80 55.14 -4.71
N THR A 5 -39.56 54.78 -4.40
CA THR A 5 -38.62 54.15 -5.36
C THR A 5 -38.34 52.74 -4.85
N ALA A 6 -39.09 51.78 -5.39
CA ALA A 6 -38.76 50.38 -5.38
C ALA A 6 -38.12 50.07 -6.74
N LEU A 7 -36.87 49.60 -6.75
CA LEU A 7 -36.31 48.93 -7.91
C LEU A 7 -35.80 47.56 -7.47
N ASN A 8 -36.60 46.56 -7.82
CA ASN A 8 -36.31 45.14 -7.63
C ASN A 8 -35.13 44.74 -8.52
N LEU A 9 -34.08 44.20 -7.88
CA LEU A 9 -33.02 43.47 -8.55
C LEU A 9 -33.39 41.99 -8.50
N LEU A 10 -33.78 41.40 -9.63
CA LEU A 10 -34.01 39.96 -9.79
C LEU A 10 -32.91 39.35 -10.66
N LEU A 11 -32.43 38.19 -10.21
CA LEU A 11 -31.81 37.09 -10.94
C LEU A 11 -30.42 37.29 -11.57
N ALA A 12 -29.42 36.79 -10.84
CA ALA A 12 -28.59 35.70 -11.36
C ALA A 12 -28.31 34.72 -10.22
N ALA A 13 -29.13 33.67 -10.13
CA ALA A 13 -28.83 32.49 -9.35
C ALA A 13 -27.88 31.64 -10.20
N SER A 14 -26.63 31.49 -9.76
CA SER A 14 -25.78 30.37 -10.16
C SER A 14 -25.38 29.64 -8.89
N PRO A 15 -25.63 28.32 -8.81
CA PRO A 15 -25.37 27.54 -7.61
C PRO A 15 -23.86 27.49 -7.35
N ALA A 16 -23.50 27.75 -6.10
CA ALA A 16 -22.25 27.32 -5.54
C ALA A 16 -22.09 25.82 -5.82
N LEU A 17 -21.18 25.48 -6.73
CA LEU A 17 -20.55 24.17 -6.80
C LEU A 17 -19.74 24.02 -5.52
N ALA A 18 -20.44 23.66 -4.45
CA ALA A 18 -19.84 23.05 -3.29
C ALA A 18 -19.15 21.77 -3.79
N SER A 19 -17.83 21.79 -3.74
CA SER A 19 -16.99 20.60 -3.78
C SER A 19 -17.44 19.65 -2.67
N ARG A 20 -18.38 18.77 -2.99
CA ARG A 20 -18.78 17.64 -2.14
C ARG A 20 -17.75 16.54 -2.28
N PHE A 21 -16.54 16.79 -1.80
CA PHE A 21 -15.72 15.73 -1.24
C PHE A 21 -15.85 15.87 0.28
N PRO A 22 -16.63 15.02 0.97
CA PRO A 22 -16.48 14.96 2.41
C PRO A 22 -15.04 14.52 2.68
N LYS A 23 -14.28 15.36 3.38
CA LYS A 23 -13.08 14.93 4.10
C LYS A 23 -13.50 13.73 4.96
N ARG A 24 -13.12 12.52 4.54
CA ARG A 24 -13.42 11.27 5.25
C ARG A 24 -12.42 11.13 6.41
N GLU A 25 -12.67 11.86 7.50
CA GLU A 25 -12.20 11.45 8.82
C GLU A 25 -13.23 10.46 9.40
N THR A 26 -13.29 9.25 8.85
CA THR A 26 -14.02 8.14 9.50
C THR A 26 -13.05 7.42 10.41
N LEU A 27 -13.20 7.66 11.71
CA LEU A 27 -12.58 6.90 12.79
C LEU A 27 -12.84 5.41 12.57
N VAL A 28 -11.79 4.68 12.17
CA VAL A 28 -11.80 3.23 11.98
C VAL A 28 -11.75 2.59 13.37
N PHE A 29 -12.82 1.93 13.79
CA PHE A 29 -12.86 1.24 15.07
C PHE A 29 -12.27 -0.17 14.94
N ARG A 30 -11.29 -0.48 15.78
CA ARG A 30 -10.70 -1.82 15.92
C ARG A 30 -11.67 -2.74 16.68
N ARG A 31 -12.01 -3.90 16.10
CA ARG A 31 -12.70 -4.98 16.83
C ARG A 31 -11.82 -6.23 16.84
N ASP A 32 -11.28 -6.57 18.01
CA ASP A 32 -10.61 -7.85 18.24
C ASP A 32 -11.67 -8.97 18.20
N THR A 33 -11.81 -9.63 17.06
CA THR A 33 -12.70 -10.81 16.90
C THR A 33 -12.02 -12.12 17.32
N GLY A 34 -10.81 -12.06 17.88
CA GLY A 34 -10.26 -13.12 18.73
C GLY A 34 -9.60 -14.32 18.03
N THR A 35 -9.57 -14.40 16.70
CA THR A 35 -8.77 -15.42 15.97
C THR A 35 -8.63 -15.01 14.51
N CYS A 36 -7.38 -14.81 14.05
CA CYS A 36 -7.11 -14.64 12.62
C CYS A 36 -7.32 -15.99 11.93
N ASN A 37 -8.41 -16.14 11.18
CA ASN A 37 -8.67 -17.35 10.38
C ASN A 37 -7.84 -17.37 9.08
N ILE A 38 -6.92 -16.42 8.91
CA ILE A 38 -6.09 -16.30 7.74
C ILE A 38 -4.70 -16.85 8.08
N GLN A 39 -4.43 -18.07 7.63
CA GLN A 39 -3.13 -18.73 7.80
C GLN A 39 -2.25 -18.43 6.59
N LEU A 40 -1.08 -17.82 6.82
CA LEU A 40 -0.04 -17.75 5.81
C LEU A 40 0.54 -19.16 5.60
N ALA A 41 0.76 -19.53 4.33
CA ALA A 41 1.52 -20.73 4.04
C ALA A 41 2.91 -20.60 4.69
N THR A 42 3.33 -21.64 5.41
CA THR A 42 4.67 -21.65 6.01
C THR A 42 5.72 -21.66 4.90
N SER A 43 6.56 -20.63 4.85
CA SER A 43 7.71 -20.64 3.95
C SER A 43 8.72 -21.70 4.39
N ASN A 44 9.30 -22.39 3.40
CA ASN A 44 10.43 -23.29 3.60
C ASN A 44 11.77 -22.53 3.70
N GLY A 45 11.74 -21.20 3.60
CA GLY A 45 12.90 -20.31 3.68
C GLY A 45 13.84 -20.39 2.47
N GLY A 46 15.10 -20.01 2.68
CA GLY A 46 16.15 -19.94 1.64
C GLY A 46 16.01 -18.75 0.67
N ARG A 47 15.22 -17.75 1.03
CA ARG A 47 15.01 -16.50 0.30
C ARG A 47 16.18 -15.55 0.55
N LYS A 48 16.42 -14.63 -0.38
CA LYS A 48 17.23 -13.43 -0.13
C LYS A 48 16.34 -12.21 -0.26
N VAL A 49 16.23 -11.41 0.79
CA VAL A 49 15.31 -10.27 0.82
C VAL A 49 16.09 -9.00 1.12
N ALA A 50 15.93 -7.98 0.28
CA ALA A 50 16.34 -6.63 0.63
C ALA A 50 15.13 -5.87 1.18
N ILE A 51 15.29 -5.27 2.35
CA ILE A 51 14.31 -4.36 2.93
C ILE A 51 14.90 -2.95 2.77
N VAL A 52 14.29 -2.18 1.87
CA VAL A 52 14.75 -0.86 1.44
C VAL A 52 13.81 0.17 2.08
N ILE A 53 14.33 1.02 2.96
CA ILE A 53 13.52 1.90 3.80
C ILE A 53 13.89 3.35 3.54
N ASP A 54 12.85 4.13 3.32
CA ASP A 54 12.91 5.56 3.12
C ASP A 54 13.31 6.26 4.43
N SER A 55 14.38 7.03 4.40
CA SER A 55 14.76 7.94 5.49
C SER A 55 14.66 9.39 5.07
N SER A 56 14.03 9.72 3.95
CA SER A 56 13.95 11.11 3.47
C SER A 56 13.22 12.05 4.45
N GLY A 57 13.44 13.35 4.27
CA GLY A 57 12.85 14.39 5.11
C GLY A 57 11.32 14.39 5.17
N SER A 58 10.63 13.95 4.11
CA SER A 58 9.17 13.88 4.05
C SER A 58 8.60 12.94 5.12
N MET A 59 9.34 11.89 5.48
CA MET A 59 8.98 10.90 6.50
C MET A 59 8.70 11.53 7.86
N SER A 60 9.33 12.67 8.18
CA SER A 60 9.05 13.40 9.43
C SER A 60 7.61 13.90 9.54
N THR A 61 6.93 14.03 8.38
CA THR A 61 5.56 14.53 8.25
C THR A 61 4.59 13.44 7.81
N THR A 62 4.98 12.58 6.86
CA THR A 62 4.14 11.52 6.31
C THR A 62 4.17 10.24 7.14
N ASP A 63 5.24 10.01 7.90
CA ASP A 63 5.39 8.88 8.83
C ASP A 63 5.97 9.28 10.20
N PRO A 64 5.33 10.19 10.95
CA PRO A 64 5.85 10.68 12.23
C PRO A 64 5.94 9.60 13.31
N ASN A 65 5.30 8.44 13.09
CA ASN A 65 5.28 7.31 14.01
C ASN A 65 6.20 6.17 13.57
N ASN A 66 7.00 6.34 12.51
CA ASN A 66 7.93 5.32 12.02
C ASN A 66 7.26 3.98 11.72
N LEU A 67 6.07 4.03 11.09
CA LEU A 67 5.33 2.86 10.64
C LEU A 67 6.10 2.07 9.59
N ARG A 68 6.87 2.73 8.70
CA ARG A 68 7.74 2.04 7.72
C ARG A 68 8.83 1.23 8.42
N ILE A 69 9.47 1.77 9.45
CA ILE A 69 10.51 1.08 10.23
C ILE A 69 9.88 -0.09 10.99
N THR A 70 8.69 0.14 11.58
CA THR A 70 7.92 -0.91 12.26
C THR A 70 7.53 -2.05 11.32
N ALA A 71 7.06 -1.73 10.11
CA ALA A 71 6.71 -2.70 9.09
C ALA A 71 7.94 -3.48 8.60
N GLY A 72 9.08 -2.80 8.40
CA GLY A 72 10.35 -3.42 8.02
C GLY A 72 10.85 -4.43 9.06
N LYS A 73 10.85 -4.05 10.34
CA LYS A 73 11.17 -4.97 11.45
C LYS A 73 10.19 -6.16 11.50
N ALA A 74 8.91 -5.88 11.36
CA ALA A 74 7.89 -6.91 11.40
C ALA A 74 8.04 -7.91 10.24
N LEU A 75 8.39 -7.43 9.03
CA LEU A 75 8.72 -8.29 7.88
C LEU A 75 9.98 -9.12 8.13
N ASN A 76 11.06 -8.51 8.63
CA ASN A 76 12.30 -9.23 8.98
C ASN A 76 12.03 -10.38 9.95
N ASN A 77 11.15 -10.18 10.93
CA ASN A 77 10.78 -11.20 11.91
C ASN A 77 9.98 -12.38 11.32
N GLN A 78 9.51 -12.28 10.07
CA GLN A 78 8.83 -13.38 9.34
C GLN A 78 9.81 -14.19 8.47
N LEU A 79 11.07 -13.76 8.39
CA LEU A 79 12.13 -14.52 7.74
C LEU A 79 12.63 -15.63 8.68
N VAL A 80 13.05 -16.76 8.10
CA VAL A 80 13.59 -17.91 8.81
C VAL A 80 15.06 -17.62 9.14
N PRO A 81 15.42 -17.36 10.41
CA PRO A 81 16.81 -17.13 10.78
C PRO A 81 17.62 -18.44 10.72
N ALA A 82 18.95 -18.35 10.77
CA ALA A 82 19.81 -19.54 10.72
C ALA A 82 19.48 -20.56 11.83
N ALA A 83 19.18 -20.09 13.03
CA ALA A 83 18.77 -20.94 14.16
C ALA A 83 17.40 -21.63 13.93
N GLY A 84 16.54 -21.07 13.07
CA GLY A 84 15.23 -21.60 12.72
C GLY A 84 15.24 -22.54 11.51
N ALA A 85 16.36 -22.65 10.81
CA ALA A 85 16.54 -23.50 9.62
C ALA A 85 16.73 -24.98 9.98
N THR A 86 15.71 -25.56 10.61
CA THR A 86 15.67 -26.97 11.02
C THR A 86 14.49 -27.69 10.36
N GLY A 87 14.50 -29.03 10.37
CA GLY A 87 13.36 -29.82 9.89
C GLY A 87 13.03 -29.63 8.40
N GLY A 88 14.03 -29.40 7.56
CA GLY A 88 13.86 -29.18 6.12
C GLY A 88 13.66 -27.73 5.69
N LYS A 89 13.64 -26.78 6.64
CA LYS A 89 13.70 -25.34 6.33
C LYS A 89 15.12 -24.89 6.03
N GLN A 90 15.25 -23.90 5.16
CA GLN A 90 16.50 -23.21 4.85
C GLN A 90 16.50 -21.82 5.49
N ALA A 91 17.67 -21.32 5.86
CA ALA A 91 17.81 -19.96 6.38
C ALA A 91 17.53 -18.97 5.25
N ASP A 92 16.72 -17.96 5.54
CA ASP A 92 16.66 -16.77 4.69
C ASP A 92 17.88 -15.89 4.95
N LEU A 93 18.20 -15.03 3.98
CA LEU A 93 19.14 -13.94 4.14
C LEU A 93 18.42 -12.61 3.95
N VAL A 94 18.85 -11.61 4.71
CA VAL A 94 18.32 -10.25 4.62
C VAL A 94 19.44 -9.23 4.47
N THR A 95 19.20 -8.19 3.69
CA THR A 95 19.96 -6.94 3.72
C THR A 95 19.01 -5.80 4.02
N VAL A 96 19.49 -4.79 4.76
CA VAL A 96 18.72 -3.58 5.05
C VAL A 96 19.43 -2.41 4.39
N VAL A 97 18.69 -1.68 3.57
CA VAL A 97 19.15 -0.50 2.84
C VAL A 97 18.34 0.68 3.33
N ASP A 98 19.06 1.73 3.73
CA ASP A 98 18.54 3.03 4.07
C ASP A 98 18.69 3.95 2.86
N PHE A 99 17.67 4.73 2.48
CA PHE A 99 17.79 5.65 1.35
C PHE A 99 17.18 7.03 1.63
N ASP A 100 17.93 8.05 1.24
CA ASP A 100 17.57 9.46 1.21
C ASP A 100 18.06 10.07 -0.13
N ASP A 101 18.98 11.04 -0.11
CA ASP A 101 19.76 11.47 -1.27
C ASP A 101 20.68 10.37 -1.83
N ILE A 102 21.25 9.52 -0.94
CA ILE A 102 22.20 8.46 -1.29
C ILE A 102 21.91 7.21 -0.45
N ALA A 103 21.66 6.10 -1.13
CA ALA A 103 21.37 4.86 -0.45
C ALA A 103 22.60 4.23 0.22
N THR A 104 22.42 3.77 1.45
CA THR A 104 23.42 3.11 2.28
C THR A 104 22.97 1.72 2.71
N VAL A 105 23.84 0.72 2.54
CA VAL A 105 23.62 -0.62 3.10
C VAL A 105 23.96 -0.59 4.58
N ILE A 106 22.94 -0.50 5.44
CA ILE A 106 23.07 -0.45 6.91
C ILE A 106 23.06 -1.85 7.57
N TYR A 107 22.72 -2.87 6.79
CA TYR A 107 22.95 -4.28 7.14
C TYR A 107 23.30 -5.07 5.87
N PRO A 108 24.55 -5.54 5.70
CA PRO A 108 24.94 -6.39 4.57
C PRO A 108 24.13 -7.69 4.54
N LEU A 109 24.03 -8.32 3.37
CA LEU A 109 23.27 -9.57 3.24
C LEU A 109 23.74 -10.64 4.25
N GLY A 110 22.86 -11.03 5.17
CA GLY A 110 23.20 -11.89 6.32
C GLY A 110 21.97 -12.48 7.02
N ASP A 111 22.17 -13.03 8.22
CA ASP A 111 21.09 -13.69 9.01
C ASP A 111 20.06 -12.66 9.53
N PRO A 112 18.75 -12.84 9.26
CA PRO A 112 17.68 -11.98 9.79
C PRO A 112 17.74 -11.69 11.29
N ALA A 113 18.25 -12.61 12.10
CA ALA A 113 18.39 -12.41 13.54
C ALA A 113 19.34 -11.25 13.91
N GLY A 114 20.29 -10.90 13.03
CA GLY A 114 21.27 -9.84 13.25
C GLY A 114 20.83 -8.45 12.77
N ALA A 115 19.76 -8.35 11.98
CA ALA A 115 19.37 -7.09 11.31
C ALA A 115 18.60 -6.11 12.21
N GLY A 116 18.09 -6.56 13.37
CA GLY A 116 17.13 -5.82 14.18
C GLY A 116 17.58 -4.41 14.60
N SER A 117 18.83 -4.25 15.01
CA SER A 117 19.39 -2.97 15.45
C SER A 117 19.75 -2.01 14.30
N SER A 118 19.86 -2.51 13.05
CA SER A 118 20.10 -1.64 11.91
C SER A 118 18.89 -0.75 11.63
N PHE A 119 17.67 -1.29 11.81
CA PHE A 119 16.44 -0.51 11.66
C PHE A 119 16.32 0.68 12.63
N ASP A 120 17.01 0.64 13.78
CA ASP A 120 17.01 1.74 14.76
C ASP A 120 17.89 2.93 14.32
N GLN A 121 18.67 2.78 13.25
CA GLN A 121 19.57 3.81 12.73
C GLN A 121 18.91 4.67 11.64
N ILE A 122 17.76 4.24 11.13
CA ILE A 122 17.04 4.91 10.05
C ILE A 122 16.39 6.18 10.61
N ASP A 123 16.66 7.32 9.97
CA ASP A 123 16.10 8.61 10.35
C ASP A 123 15.03 9.12 9.36
N SER A 124 14.88 10.44 9.27
CA SER A 124 13.86 11.13 8.47
C SER A 124 14.42 12.47 8.00
N SER A 125 15.56 12.42 7.32
CA SER A 125 16.34 13.55 6.83
C SER A 125 16.85 13.33 5.39
N GLY A 126 17.26 14.41 4.72
CA GLY A 126 17.75 14.34 3.34
C GLY A 126 16.64 14.37 2.27
N GLY A 127 17.07 14.26 1.01
CA GLY A 127 16.22 14.14 -0.18
C GLY A 127 15.69 12.73 -0.38
N THR A 128 15.16 12.45 -1.58
CA THR A 128 14.55 11.16 -1.91
C THR A 128 15.00 10.66 -3.28
N PHE A 129 15.71 9.53 -3.28
CA PHE A 129 16.15 8.84 -4.49
C PHE A 129 16.01 7.31 -4.34
N ILE A 130 14.79 6.80 -4.57
CA ILE A 130 14.46 5.39 -4.37
C ILE A 130 15.26 4.48 -5.31
N ALA A 131 15.60 4.97 -6.50
CA ALA A 131 16.35 4.22 -7.52
C ALA A 131 17.70 3.70 -6.99
N ASP A 132 18.49 4.53 -6.29
CA ASP A 132 19.77 4.10 -5.70
C ASP A 132 19.54 3.04 -4.61
N GLY A 133 18.47 3.16 -3.82
CA GLY A 133 18.07 2.14 -2.85
C GLY A 133 17.84 0.77 -3.48
N ILE A 134 17.13 0.73 -4.61
CA ILE A 134 16.92 -0.50 -5.38
C ILE A 134 18.24 -1.01 -5.98
N GLU A 135 19.09 -0.14 -6.50
CA GLU A 135 20.38 -0.53 -7.07
C GLU A 135 21.32 -1.14 -6.02
N LYS A 136 21.41 -0.57 -4.82
CA LYS A 136 22.16 -1.17 -3.69
C LYS A 136 21.59 -2.53 -3.30
N ALA A 137 20.27 -2.65 -3.25
CA ALA A 137 19.61 -3.92 -2.97
C ALA A 137 19.96 -4.98 -4.02
N VAL A 138 19.87 -4.66 -5.32
CA VAL A 138 20.27 -5.55 -6.42
C VAL A 138 21.74 -5.95 -6.26
N ALA A 139 22.64 -5.00 -5.97
CA ALA A 139 24.05 -5.28 -5.78
C ALA A 139 24.32 -6.27 -4.63
N GLN A 140 23.62 -6.13 -3.49
CA GLN A 140 23.72 -7.10 -2.38
C GLN A 140 23.17 -8.47 -2.78
N LEU A 141 21.99 -8.52 -3.38
CA LEU A 141 21.29 -9.76 -3.73
C LEU A 141 21.99 -10.58 -4.82
N SER A 142 22.78 -9.92 -5.66
CA SER A 142 23.49 -10.49 -6.82
C SER A 142 25.02 -10.52 -6.69
N ALA A 143 25.57 -10.13 -5.53
CA ALA A 143 27.01 -10.18 -5.32
C ALA A 143 27.58 -11.60 -5.50
N PRO A 144 28.84 -11.74 -5.98
CA PRO A 144 29.48 -13.04 -6.14
C PRO A 144 29.43 -13.86 -4.84
N GLY A 145 29.02 -15.12 -4.94
CA GLY A 145 28.83 -16.01 -3.80
C GLY A 145 27.40 -16.05 -3.25
N ASN A 146 26.51 -15.18 -3.74
CA ASN A 146 25.09 -15.18 -3.34
C ASN A 146 24.17 -15.91 -4.31
N ASP A 147 24.68 -16.59 -5.35
CA ASP A 147 23.84 -17.26 -6.35
C ASP A 147 22.96 -18.40 -5.79
N PRO A 148 21.78 -18.68 -6.40
CA PRO A 148 21.19 -17.97 -7.54
C PRO A 148 20.46 -16.68 -7.12
N THR A 149 20.50 -15.66 -7.97
CA THR A 149 19.69 -14.43 -7.79
C THR A 149 18.25 -14.62 -8.26
N ALA A 150 18.08 -15.09 -9.49
CA ALA A 150 16.77 -15.23 -10.10
C ALA A 150 15.86 -16.13 -9.27
N ASP A 151 14.60 -15.72 -9.15
CA ASP A 151 13.48 -16.45 -8.53
C ASP A 151 13.60 -16.68 -7.00
N ARG A 152 14.77 -16.45 -6.41
CA ARG A 152 15.08 -16.58 -4.96
C ARG A 152 15.29 -15.25 -4.24
N SER A 153 15.28 -14.15 -4.98
CA SER A 153 15.50 -12.81 -4.45
C SER A 153 14.24 -11.94 -4.51
N GLY A 154 14.07 -11.11 -3.49
CA GLY A 154 13.00 -10.12 -3.41
C GLY A 154 13.49 -8.79 -2.83
N ILE A 155 12.88 -7.69 -3.25
CA ILE A 155 13.08 -6.34 -2.71
C ILE A 155 11.72 -5.88 -2.19
N VAL A 156 11.67 -5.40 -0.94
CA VAL A 156 10.51 -4.71 -0.38
C VAL A 156 10.92 -3.29 -0.03
N VAL A 157 10.31 -2.33 -0.73
CA VAL A 157 10.52 -0.89 -0.51
C VAL A 157 9.42 -0.36 0.41
N LEU A 158 9.78 0.43 1.43
CA LEU A 158 8.84 1.07 2.37
C LEU A 158 9.07 2.59 2.36
N THR A 159 8.09 3.34 1.86
CA THR A 159 8.19 4.77 1.50
C THR A 159 6.81 5.45 1.54
N ASP A 160 6.73 6.77 1.49
CA ASP A 160 5.47 7.49 1.17
C ASP A 160 5.25 7.67 -0.33
N GLY A 161 6.25 7.35 -1.14
CA GLY A 161 6.20 7.40 -2.59
C GLY A 161 6.60 8.70 -3.24
N GLU A 162 7.06 9.68 -2.46
CA GLU A 162 7.73 10.83 -3.03
C GLU A 162 9.05 10.36 -3.68
N ASP A 163 9.27 10.73 -4.94
CA ASP A 163 10.52 10.41 -5.62
C ASP A 163 10.88 11.56 -6.56
N SER A 164 12.17 11.91 -6.58
CA SER A 164 12.69 13.01 -7.39
C SER A 164 12.88 12.66 -8.86
N ASP A 165 12.91 11.36 -9.22
CA ASP A 165 13.13 10.85 -10.59
C ASP A 165 12.43 9.48 -10.83
N VAL A 166 11.12 9.56 -11.11
CA VAL A 166 10.27 8.39 -11.42
C VAL A 166 10.79 7.57 -12.62
N VAL A 167 11.48 8.21 -13.58
CA VAL A 167 12.02 7.50 -14.75
C VAL A 167 13.17 6.59 -14.34
N SER A 168 14.13 7.11 -13.57
CA SER A 168 15.23 6.33 -13.03
C SER A 168 14.71 5.21 -12.12
N LEU A 169 13.77 5.51 -11.23
CA LEU A 169 13.12 4.51 -10.37
C LEU A 169 12.50 3.37 -11.20
N THR A 170 11.72 3.71 -12.22
CA THR A 170 11.08 2.73 -13.10
C THR A 170 12.12 1.85 -13.80
N ASN A 171 13.21 2.43 -14.29
CA ASN A 171 14.29 1.68 -14.94
C ASN A 171 15.01 0.73 -13.97
N SER A 172 15.26 1.13 -12.72
CA SER A 172 15.90 0.29 -11.72
C SER A 172 15.00 -0.88 -11.31
N ILE A 173 13.68 -0.69 -11.23
CA ILE A 173 12.69 -1.77 -11.02
C ILE A 173 12.68 -2.75 -12.20
N VAL A 174 12.65 -2.25 -13.44
CA VAL A 174 12.69 -3.09 -14.65
C VAL A 174 13.98 -3.93 -14.67
N SER A 175 15.12 -3.32 -14.34
CA SER A 175 16.42 -3.99 -14.29
C SER A 175 16.46 -5.08 -13.22
N ALA A 176 15.91 -4.83 -12.03
CA ALA A 176 15.77 -5.85 -10.98
C ALA A 176 14.88 -7.02 -11.46
N GLY A 177 13.76 -6.72 -12.12
CA GLY A 177 12.88 -7.72 -12.72
C GLY A 177 13.58 -8.60 -13.77
N GLN A 178 14.43 -8.01 -14.61
CA GLN A 178 15.25 -8.75 -15.60
C GLN A 178 16.26 -9.68 -14.94
N ALA A 179 16.74 -9.36 -13.73
CA ALA A 179 17.58 -10.25 -12.92
C ALA A 179 16.78 -11.35 -12.20
N GLY A 180 15.45 -11.42 -12.41
CA GLY A 180 14.56 -12.37 -11.74
C GLY A 180 14.29 -12.02 -10.28
N ILE A 181 14.49 -10.76 -9.89
CA ILE A 181 14.22 -10.25 -8.54
C ILE A 181 12.79 -9.69 -8.52
N ARG A 182 12.00 -10.14 -7.55
CA ARG A 182 10.65 -9.61 -7.32
C ARG A 182 10.75 -8.28 -6.55
N VAL A 183 10.07 -7.23 -6.99
CA VAL A 183 10.08 -5.92 -6.32
C VAL A 183 8.68 -5.57 -5.86
N SER A 184 8.49 -5.44 -4.55
CA SER A 184 7.22 -5.05 -3.93
C SER A 184 7.37 -3.74 -3.16
N PHE A 185 6.28 -3.02 -3.00
CA PHE A 185 6.27 -1.75 -2.28
C PHE A 185 5.14 -1.73 -1.23
N GLY A 186 5.49 -1.22 -0.05
CA GLY A 186 4.56 -0.75 0.98
C GLY A 186 4.57 0.77 1.05
N PHE A 187 3.51 1.41 0.57
CA PHE A 187 3.38 2.88 0.54
C PHE A 187 2.61 3.41 1.75
N LEU A 188 3.17 4.39 2.43
CA LEU A 188 2.47 5.23 3.40
C LEU A 188 1.73 6.34 2.66
N ALA A 189 0.65 5.97 1.99
CA ALA A 189 -0.10 6.93 1.21
C ALA A 189 -0.71 8.02 2.11
N SER A 190 -0.58 9.28 1.71
CA SER A 190 -1.60 10.28 1.98
C SER A 190 -2.63 10.21 0.85
N SER A 191 -3.90 10.49 1.13
CA SER A 191 -5.04 10.41 0.19
C SER A 191 -4.95 11.33 -1.05
N THR A 192 -3.77 11.92 -1.34
CA THR A 192 -3.51 12.88 -2.42
C THR A 192 -2.33 12.47 -3.32
N ALA A 193 -1.69 11.33 -3.09
CA ALA A 193 -0.58 10.89 -3.94
C ALA A 193 -1.11 10.52 -5.34
N SER A 194 -0.60 11.22 -6.36
CA SER A 194 -0.81 10.87 -7.77
C SER A 194 0.23 9.82 -8.14
N TYR A 195 -0.21 8.63 -8.51
CA TYR A 195 0.70 7.54 -8.89
C TYR A 195 0.91 7.50 -10.40
N ASP A 196 2.15 7.26 -10.81
CA ASP A 196 2.48 6.97 -12.20
C ASP A 196 2.06 5.52 -12.54
N PRO A 197 1.10 5.31 -13.47
CA PRO A 197 0.70 3.97 -13.87
C PRO A 197 1.84 3.13 -14.44
N ASP A 198 2.85 3.73 -15.08
CA ASP A 198 3.98 3.00 -15.64
C ASP A 198 4.89 2.45 -14.53
N LEU A 199 5.07 3.22 -13.45
CA LEU A 199 5.79 2.77 -12.25
C LEU A 199 5.08 1.57 -11.60
N LEU A 200 3.77 1.69 -11.37
CA LEU A 200 2.95 0.61 -10.82
C LEU A 200 3.01 -0.64 -11.71
N ALA A 201 2.92 -0.47 -13.02
CA ALA A 201 3.03 -1.58 -13.95
C ALA A 201 4.42 -2.23 -13.89
N ALA A 202 5.49 -1.46 -13.78
CA ALA A 202 6.85 -1.98 -13.63
C ALA A 202 6.98 -2.85 -12.37
N ILE A 203 6.47 -2.38 -11.22
CA ILE A 203 6.43 -3.15 -9.95
C ILE A 203 5.70 -4.48 -10.16
N LEU A 204 4.48 -4.42 -10.69
CA LEU A 204 3.61 -5.60 -10.85
C LEU A 204 4.18 -6.62 -11.86
N ARG A 205 4.89 -6.17 -12.91
CA ARG A 205 5.55 -7.05 -13.89
C ARG A 205 6.74 -7.82 -13.33
N THR A 206 7.35 -7.38 -12.21
CA THR A 206 8.32 -8.21 -11.48
C THR A 206 7.66 -9.40 -10.75
N GLY A 207 6.31 -9.47 -10.77
CA GLY A 207 5.51 -10.36 -9.95
C GLY A 207 5.37 -9.89 -8.50
N GLY A 208 5.86 -8.69 -8.19
CA GLY A 208 5.71 -8.08 -6.88
C GLY A 208 4.33 -7.48 -6.67
N THR A 209 4.15 -6.81 -5.54
CA THR A 209 2.86 -6.24 -5.17
C THR A 209 3.03 -4.81 -4.67
N TYR A 210 2.03 -3.99 -4.98
CA TYR A 210 1.86 -2.67 -4.43
C TYR A 210 0.77 -2.72 -3.36
N VAL A 211 1.09 -2.26 -2.16
CA VAL A 211 0.12 -2.11 -1.06
C VAL A 211 0.31 -0.75 -0.43
N SER A 212 -0.75 0.03 -0.26
CA SER A 212 -0.71 1.23 0.57
C SER A 212 -1.44 1.05 1.90
N PHE A 213 -0.91 1.67 2.96
CA PHE A 213 -1.47 1.66 4.31
C PHE A 213 -1.13 2.96 5.05
N GLU A 214 -2.05 3.46 5.88
CA GLU A 214 -1.87 4.77 6.54
C GLU A 214 -1.78 4.69 8.07
N THR A 215 -2.03 3.51 8.64
CA THR A 215 -2.17 3.34 10.09
C THR A 215 -1.38 2.14 10.60
N ALA A 216 -0.98 2.19 11.88
CA ALA A 216 -0.30 1.07 12.54
C ALA A 216 -1.13 -0.22 12.51
N ASP A 217 -2.46 -0.10 12.62
CA ASP A 217 -3.38 -1.25 12.59
C ASP A 217 -3.39 -1.93 11.20
N ALA A 218 -3.05 -1.20 10.12
CA ALA A 218 -2.98 -1.74 8.76
C ALA A 218 -1.67 -2.48 8.44
N ILE A 219 -0.62 -2.38 9.28
CA ILE A 219 0.66 -3.06 9.05
C ILE A 219 0.47 -4.58 8.96
N GLN A 220 -0.43 -5.15 9.75
CA GLN A 220 -0.70 -6.58 9.70
C GLN A 220 -1.37 -7.00 8.38
N SER A 221 -2.30 -6.20 7.88
CA SER A 221 -2.91 -6.41 6.56
C SER A 221 -1.87 -6.31 5.46
N PHE A 222 -0.99 -5.32 5.54
CA PHE A 222 0.16 -5.17 4.64
C PHE A 222 1.05 -6.42 4.65
N LEU A 223 1.53 -6.86 5.82
CA LEU A 223 2.39 -8.04 5.94
C LEU A 223 1.72 -9.29 5.41
N TYR A 224 0.44 -9.47 5.72
CA TYR A 224 -0.33 -10.60 5.20
C TYR A 224 -0.35 -10.60 3.66
N LEU A 225 -0.66 -9.46 3.05
CA LEU A 225 -0.71 -9.34 1.59
C LEU A 225 0.67 -9.57 0.96
N MET A 226 1.73 -9.04 1.55
CA MET A 226 3.10 -9.25 1.06
C MET A 226 3.49 -10.73 1.11
N LEU A 227 3.25 -11.39 2.24
CA LEU A 227 3.66 -12.77 2.44
C LEU A 227 2.78 -13.75 1.66
N SER A 228 1.48 -13.46 1.49
CA SER A 228 0.57 -14.30 0.70
C SER A 228 0.79 -14.21 -0.82
N ASN A 229 1.23 -13.04 -1.31
CA ASN A 229 1.71 -12.90 -2.69
C ASN A 229 3.11 -13.50 -2.90
N GLY A 230 3.86 -13.70 -1.81
CA GLY A 230 5.22 -14.22 -1.81
C GLY A 230 6.27 -13.13 -2.02
N LEU A 231 7.34 -13.15 -1.24
CA LEU A 231 8.44 -12.17 -1.32
C LEU A 231 9.35 -12.44 -2.52
N THR A 232 9.41 -13.70 -2.96
CA THR A 232 10.20 -14.17 -4.10
C THR A 232 9.31 -14.98 -5.04
N LYS A 233 9.75 -15.24 -6.28
CA LYS A 233 8.94 -16.03 -7.22
C LYS A 233 8.76 -17.50 -6.80
N THR A 234 9.70 -18.03 -6.04
CA THR A 234 9.63 -19.41 -5.51
C THR A 234 8.76 -19.53 -4.28
N ASP A 235 8.38 -18.42 -3.65
CA ASP A 235 7.30 -18.45 -2.68
C ASP A 235 6.02 -18.82 -3.43
N THR A 236 5.30 -19.83 -2.91
CA THR A 236 4.03 -20.23 -3.50
C THR A 236 3.04 -19.09 -3.30
N ALA A 237 2.85 -18.26 -4.33
CA ALA A 237 1.74 -17.33 -4.35
C ALA A 237 0.46 -18.15 -4.15
N ALA A 238 -0.44 -17.70 -3.28
CA ALA A 238 -1.73 -18.35 -3.12
C ALA A 238 -2.38 -18.46 -4.51
N SER A 239 -2.58 -19.69 -5.00
CA SER A 239 -3.31 -19.90 -6.25
C SER A 239 -4.76 -19.47 -6.05
N GLY A 240 -5.25 -18.54 -6.87
CA GLY A 240 -6.65 -18.10 -6.83
C GLY A 240 -6.82 -16.59 -6.75
N ASP A 241 -7.96 -16.18 -6.19
CA ASP A 241 -8.35 -14.78 -6.06
C ASP A 241 -7.50 -14.06 -5.00
N GLN A 242 -7.07 -12.83 -5.29
CA GLN A 242 -6.33 -12.00 -4.34
C GLN A 242 -7.21 -11.67 -3.13
N ALA A 243 -6.79 -12.05 -1.93
CA ALA A 243 -7.47 -11.63 -0.70
C ALA A 243 -7.43 -10.09 -0.58
N LEU A 244 -8.56 -9.49 -0.24
CA LEU A 244 -8.68 -8.08 0.14
C LEU A 244 -8.82 -7.97 1.64
N LEU A 245 -8.18 -6.96 2.21
CA LEU A 245 -8.25 -6.65 3.63
C LEU A 245 -8.67 -5.19 3.83
N PRO A 246 -9.43 -4.87 4.88
CA PRO A 246 -9.76 -3.48 5.18
C PRO A 246 -8.52 -2.65 5.50
N GLY A 247 -8.54 -1.38 5.13
CA GLY A 247 -7.50 -0.41 5.48
C GLY A 247 -6.23 -0.50 4.62
N VAL A 248 -6.26 -1.29 3.55
CA VAL A 248 -5.19 -1.37 2.55
C VAL A 248 -5.77 -1.25 1.14
N THR A 249 -4.97 -0.69 0.24
CA THR A 249 -5.27 -0.62 -1.19
C THR A 249 -4.27 -1.49 -1.95
N VAL A 250 -4.75 -2.27 -2.90
CA VAL A 250 -3.92 -3.13 -3.76
C VAL A 250 -4.03 -2.72 -5.21
N ALA A 251 -2.90 -2.69 -5.93
CA ALA A 251 -2.89 -2.48 -7.38
C ALA A 251 -2.75 -3.81 -8.13
N LYS A 252 -3.35 -3.91 -9.31
CA LYS A 252 -3.24 -5.06 -10.22
C LYS A 252 -3.20 -4.60 -11.68
N LEU A 253 -2.62 -5.47 -12.52
CA LEU A 253 -2.71 -5.37 -13.97
C LEU A 253 -4.03 -6.00 -14.42
N THR A 254 -4.68 -5.41 -15.43
CA THR A 254 -5.83 -6.05 -16.06
C THR A 254 -5.43 -7.31 -16.81
N ALA A 255 -6.13 -8.42 -16.53
CA ALA A 255 -5.90 -9.71 -17.19
C ALA A 255 -6.80 -9.89 -18.43
N GLY A 256 -6.73 -8.95 -19.38
CA GLY A 256 -7.62 -8.94 -20.55
C GLY A 256 -9.11 -9.01 -20.17
N SER A 257 -9.92 -9.70 -20.97
CA SER A 257 -11.37 -9.83 -20.73
C SER A 257 -11.76 -10.87 -19.67
N ALA A 258 -10.81 -11.68 -19.18
CA ALA A 258 -11.09 -12.73 -18.18
C ALA A 258 -11.31 -12.16 -16.77
N GLY A 259 -10.89 -10.92 -16.53
CA GLY A 259 -11.00 -10.24 -15.24
C GLY A 259 -10.02 -10.75 -14.18
N VAL A 260 -9.78 -9.93 -13.18
CA VAL A 260 -8.96 -10.24 -12.01
C VAL A 260 -9.88 -10.50 -10.83
N GLY A 261 -9.73 -11.67 -10.20
CA GLY A 261 -10.54 -12.09 -9.06
C GLY A 261 -9.93 -11.68 -7.73
N PHE A 262 -10.80 -11.27 -6.81
CA PHE A 262 -10.49 -10.90 -5.44
C PHE A 262 -11.46 -11.58 -4.48
N SER A 263 -10.99 -11.91 -3.28
CA SER A 263 -11.80 -12.55 -2.23
C SER A 263 -11.86 -11.70 -0.97
N TYR A 264 -13.01 -11.71 -0.30
CA TYR A 264 -13.21 -11.02 0.99
C TYR A 264 -14.13 -11.83 1.89
N SER A 265 -13.74 -12.09 3.14
CA SER A 265 -14.57 -12.81 4.10
C SER A 265 -15.34 -11.82 4.97
N ALA A 266 -16.62 -11.59 4.64
CA ALA A 266 -17.50 -10.73 5.41
C ALA A 266 -18.12 -11.47 6.61
N VAL A 267 -18.37 -10.76 7.70
CA VAL A 267 -19.04 -11.29 8.90
C VAL A 267 -20.44 -10.70 9.09
N ALA A 268 -21.30 -11.40 9.84
CA ALA A 268 -22.67 -10.95 10.08
C ALA A 268 -22.71 -9.56 10.75
N GLY A 269 -23.52 -8.65 10.20
CA GLY A 269 -23.67 -7.28 10.66
C GLY A 269 -22.62 -6.30 10.12
N GLU A 270 -21.73 -6.75 9.23
CA GLU A 270 -20.73 -5.91 8.59
C GLU A 270 -21.28 -5.21 7.34
N THR A 271 -21.10 -3.90 7.25
CA THR A 271 -21.15 -3.16 5.99
C THR A 271 -19.75 -3.01 5.42
N VAL A 272 -19.57 -3.36 4.15
CA VAL A 272 -18.30 -3.28 3.41
C VAL A 272 -18.50 -2.46 2.14
N THR A 273 -17.53 -1.61 1.84
CA THR A 273 -17.47 -0.83 0.59
C THR A 273 -16.19 -1.22 -0.15
N PHE A 274 -16.36 -1.66 -1.40
CA PHE A 274 -15.27 -1.88 -2.35
C PHE A 274 -15.21 -0.68 -3.30
N THR A 275 -14.02 -0.11 -3.46
CA THR A 275 -13.77 0.96 -4.43
C THR A 275 -12.75 0.46 -5.44
N VAL A 276 -13.12 0.50 -6.71
CA VAL A 276 -12.26 0.15 -7.85
C VAL A 276 -11.97 1.40 -8.64
N GLU A 277 -10.69 1.72 -8.78
CA GLU A 277 -10.22 2.91 -9.50
C GLU A 277 -9.33 2.47 -10.65
N SER A 278 -9.65 2.94 -11.86
CA SER A 278 -8.74 2.78 -12.99
C SER A 278 -7.66 3.86 -12.92
N LEU A 279 -6.40 3.44 -12.95
CA LEU A 279 -5.25 4.34 -13.00
C LEU A 279 -4.77 4.55 -14.44
N SER A 280 -5.16 3.65 -15.35
CA SER A 280 -4.99 3.80 -16.78
C SER A 280 -6.28 4.26 -17.46
N ALA A 281 -6.22 4.66 -18.73
CA ALA A 281 -7.39 5.15 -19.51
C ALA A 281 -8.44 4.07 -19.85
N GLN A 282 -8.41 2.91 -19.19
CA GLN A 282 -9.33 1.80 -19.39
C GLN A 282 -10.62 1.99 -18.57
N ALA A 283 -11.74 1.55 -19.13
CA ALA A 283 -12.99 1.42 -18.39
C ALA A 283 -13.06 0.01 -17.80
N LEU A 284 -13.42 -0.08 -16.52
CA LEU A 284 -13.46 -1.32 -15.76
C LEU A 284 -14.89 -1.63 -15.36
N ASP A 285 -15.29 -2.89 -15.50
CA ASP A 285 -16.50 -3.45 -14.91
C ASP A 285 -16.11 -4.23 -13.65
N ALA A 286 -16.83 -3.98 -12.57
CA ALA A 286 -16.65 -4.62 -11.28
C ALA A 286 -17.94 -5.35 -10.89
N GLU A 287 -17.84 -6.64 -10.61
CA GLU A 287 -18.97 -7.49 -10.18
C GLU A 287 -18.64 -8.17 -8.85
N LEU A 288 -19.51 -7.99 -7.87
CA LEU A 288 -19.44 -8.62 -6.57
C LEU A 288 -20.45 -9.77 -6.50
N THR A 289 -19.96 -10.95 -6.14
CA THR A 289 -20.76 -12.17 -5.92
C THR A 289 -20.62 -12.66 -4.49
N ASP A 290 -21.67 -13.29 -3.96
CA ASP A 290 -21.63 -13.93 -2.64
C ASP A 290 -21.13 -15.39 -2.71
N GLY A 291 -21.11 -16.09 -1.57
CA GLY A 291 -20.60 -17.46 -1.47
C GLY A 291 -21.43 -18.50 -2.23
N SER A 292 -22.62 -18.14 -2.71
CA SER A 292 -23.44 -18.97 -3.60
C SER A 292 -23.16 -18.73 -5.09
N GLY A 293 -22.33 -17.72 -5.40
CA GLY A 293 -22.10 -17.23 -6.76
C GLY A 293 -23.17 -16.26 -7.25
N THR A 294 -24.07 -15.80 -6.38
CA THR A 294 -25.12 -14.83 -6.77
C THR A 294 -24.51 -13.44 -6.85
N SER A 295 -24.77 -12.72 -7.95
CA SER A 295 -24.40 -11.31 -8.09
C SER A 295 -25.14 -10.46 -7.06
N VAL A 296 -24.40 -9.82 -6.17
CA VAL A 296 -24.91 -8.93 -5.11
C VAL A 296 -24.60 -7.45 -5.39
N GLY A 297 -23.77 -7.15 -6.39
CA GLY A 297 -23.52 -5.79 -6.84
C GLY A 297 -22.75 -5.75 -8.16
N LYS A 298 -23.02 -4.74 -8.98
CA LYS A 298 -22.25 -4.44 -10.21
C LYS A 298 -22.10 -2.94 -10.35
N ASN A 299 -20.93 -2.48 -10.76
CA ASN A 299 -20.68 -1.09 -11.10
C ASN A 299 -19.50 -0.99 -12.08
N SER A 300 -19.33 0.15 -12.75
CA SER A 300 -18.26 0.37 -13.71
C SER A 300 -17.58 1.71 -13.48
N THR A 301 -16.29 1.81 -13.82
CA THR A 301 -15.59 3.10 -13.74
C THR A 301 -16.09 4.02 -14.85
N GLY A 302 -16.35 5.28 -14.52
CA GLY A 302 -16.83 6.27 -15.50
C GLY A 302 -15.75 6.72 -16.47
N SER A 303 -16.16 7.32 -17.59
CA SER A 303 -15.26 7.87 -18.63
C SER A 303 -14.43 9.08 -18.18
N SER A 304 -14.74 9.65 -17.02
CA SER A 304 -14.10 10.80 -16.37
C SER A 304 -13.12 10.41 -15.25
N GLY A 305 -12.75 9.13 -15.12
CA GLY A 305 -11.91 8.64 -14.01
C GLY A 305 -12.69 8.40 -12.71
N GLU A 306 -14.02 8.28 -12.80
CA GLU A 306 -14.87 7.96 -11.65
C GLU A 306 -14.64 6.52 -11.19
N ALA A 307 -14.47 6.34 -9.88
CA ALA A 307 -14.33 5.02 -9.27
C ALA A 307 -15.65 4.23 -9.34
N ALA A 308 -15.55 2.92 -9.56
CA ALA A 308 -16.67 2.02 -9.34
C ALA A 308 -16.75 1.68 -7.84
N VAL A 309 -17.89 2.01 -7.23
CA VAL A 309 -18.13 1.75 -5.80
C VAL A 309 -19.22 0.69 -5.65
N LEU A 310 -18.93 -0.35 -4.88
CA LEU A 310 -19.87 -1.42 -4.55
C LEU A 310 -20.02 -1.53 -3.03
N GLU A 311 -21.24 -1.44 -2.54
CA GLU A 311 -21.56 -1.57 -1.12
C GLU A 311 -22.28 -2.90 -0.85
N TYR A 312 -21.94 -3.57 0.24
CA TYR A 312 -22.58 -4.80 0.68
C TYR A 312 -22.80 -4.79 2.18
N ALA A 313 -24.01 -5.15 2.62
CA ALA A 313 -24.36 -5.32 4.02
C ALA A 313 -24.59 -6.81 4.32
N ALA A 314 -23.65 -7.42 5.04
CA ALA A 314 -23.64 -8.84 5.36
C ALA A 314 -24.67 -9.16 6.44
N THR A 315 -25.69 -9.96 6.11
CA THR A 315 -26.68 -10.45 7.09
C THR A 315 -26.20 -11.71 7.82
N ALA A 316 -25.22 -12.42 7.24
CA ALA A 316 -24.55 -13.58 7.79
C ALA A 316 -23.08 -13.58 7.36
N ALA A 317 -22.25 -14.42 7.98
CA ALA A 317 -20.88 -14.61 7.49
C ALA A 317 -20.89 -15.24 6.08
N THR A 318 -20.14 -14.65 5.16
CA THR A 318 -20.08 -15.10 3.76
C THR A 318 -18.73 -14.75 3.14
N ASN A 319 -18.30 -15.55 2.17
CA ASN A 319 -17.17 -15.20 1.31
C ASN A 319 -17.71 -14.45 0.10
N LEU A 320 -17.20 -13.25 -0.13
CA LEU A 320 -17.48 -12.44 -1.30
C LEU A 320 -16.37 -12.63 -2.32
N LYS A 321 -16.74 -12.61 -3.60
CA LYS A 321 -15.80 -12.59 -4.72
C LYS A 321 -16.08 -11.36 -5.57
N LEU A 322 -15.08 -10.50 -5.68
CA LEU A 322 -15.07 -9.34 -6.58
C LEU A 322 -14.28 -9.71 -7.83
N VAL A 323 -14.85 -9.50 -9.00
CA VAL A 323 -14.14 -9.65 -10.29
C VAL A 323 -14.09 -8.28 -10.96
N VAL A 324 -12.90 -7.86 -11.37
CA VAL A 324 -12.67 -6.60 -12.09
C VAL A 324 -12.12 -6.90 -13.47
N GLY A 325 -12.84 -6.53 -14.53
CA GLY A 325 -12.44 -6.74 -15.92
C GLY A 325 -12.44 -5.44 -16.71
N SER A 326 -11.62 -5.36 -17.75
CA SER A 326 -11.67 -4.24 -18.70
C SER A 326 -12.83 -4.44 -19.67
N SER A 327 -13.65 -3.41 -19.83
CA SER A 327 -14.87 -3.46 -20.66
C SER A 327 -14.69 -2.89 -22.05
N ASN A 328 -13.66 -2.06 -22.26
CA ASN A 328 -13.43 -1.34 -23.51
C ASN A 328 -12.06 -1.61 -24.16
N SER A 329 -11.20 -2.40 -23.52
CA SER A 329 -9.83 -2.66 -24.00
C SER A 329 -9.34 -4.05 -23.61
N THR A 330 -8.54 -4.67 -24.47
CA THR A 330 -7.76 -5.86 -24.14
C THR A 330 -6.30 -5.54 -23.84
N ALA A 331 -5.89 -4.28 -24.00
CA ALA A 331 -4.56 -3.84 -23.60
C ALA A 331 -4.41 -3.92 -22.08
N GLU A 332 -3.20 -4.22 -21.64
CA GLU A 332 -2.85 -4.19 -20.22
C GLU A 332 -2.94 -2.76 -19.71
N GLY A 333 -3.53 -2.60 -18.53
CA GLY A 333 -3.55 -1.34 -17.79
C GLY A 333 -3.60 -1.60 -16.29
N VAL A 334 -3.42 -0.53 -15.52
CA VAL A 334 -3.34 -0.58 -14.07
C VAL A 334 -4.64 -0.11 -13.44
N PHE A 335 -5.04 -0.79 -12.37
CA PHE A 335 -6.13 -0.38 -11.52
C PHE A 335 -5.82 -0.70 -10.06
N GLN A 336 -6.58 -0.10 -9.16
CA GLN A 336 -6.48 -0.38 -7.73
C GLN A 336 -7.84 -0.72 -7.13
N VAL A 337 -7.80 -1.52 -6.07
CA VAL A 337 -8.96 -1.92 -5.27
C VAL A 337 -8.67 -1.60 -3.82
N SER A 338 -9.58 -0.86 -3.20
CA SER A 338 -9.55 -0.58 -1.76
C SER A 338 -10.83 -1.10 -1.09
N VAL A 339 -10.71 -1.49 0.17
CA VAL A 339 -11.83 -1.98 0.98
C VAL A 339 -11.95 -1.19 2.26
N LEU A 340 -13.16 -0.69 2.51
CA LEU A 340 -13.55 -0.10 3.78
C LEU A 340 -14.57 -1.00 4.47
N SER A 341 -14.31 -1.36 5.72
CA SER A 341 -15.25 -2.11 6.56
C SER A 341 -15.75 -1.24 7.71
N SER A 342 -17.06 -1.31 7.98
CA SER A 342 -17.70 -0.73 9.17
C SER A 342 -17.21 -1.33 10.49
N LEU A 343 -16.60 -2.52 10.45
CA LEU A 343 -15.96 -3.16 11.61
C LEU A 343 -14.47 -2.83 11.71
N GLY A 344 -13.97 -1.98 10.80
CA GLY A 344 -12.60 -1.57 10.68
C GLY A 344 -11.65 -2.67 10.23
N ILE A 345 -10.37 -2.50 10.54
CA ILE A 345 -9.35 -3.50 10.26
C ILE A 345 -9.53 -4.62 11.27
N SER A 346 -10.03 -5.77 10.82
CA SER A 346 -10.11 -6.94 11.69
C SER A 346 -8.68 -7.31 12.15
N ALA A 347 -8.51 -7.49 13.46
CA ALA A 347 -7.21 -7.73 14.07
C ALA A 347 -6.71 -9.14 13.72
N CYS A 348 -6.15 -9.29 12.53
CA CYS A 348 -5.23 -10.38 12.25
C CYS A 348 -3.90 -10.04 12.91
N ASN A 349 -3.74 -10.41 14.18
CA ASN A 349 -2.41 -10.41 14.76
C ASN A 349 -1.66 -11.59 14.11
N LEU A 350 -0.67 -11.33 13.25
CA LEU A 350 0.25 -12.36 12.74
C LEU A 350 1.20 -12.81 13.86
N THR A 351 0.65 -13.16 15.02
CA THR A 351 1.37 -13.76 16.13
C THR A 351 1.35 -15.26 15.91
N THR A 352 2.36 -15.75 15.18
CA THR A 352 3.18 -16.93 15.47
C THR A 352 3.60 -17.67 14.19
N VAL A 353 4.91 -17.84 14.04
CA VAL A 353 5.50 -18.98 13.35
C VAL A 353 4.89 -20.23 13.98
N PRO A 354 4.31 -21.19 13.22
CA PRO A 354 3.72 -22.37 13.82
C PRO A 354 4.81 -23.15 14.57
N ASN A 355 4.65 -23.18 15.89
CA ASN A 355 5.46 -24.00 16.77
C ASN A 355 4.95 -25.45 16.60
N ASN A 356 5.67 -26.25 15.81
CA ASN A 356 5.34 -27.66 15.65
C ASN A 356 5.71 -28.41 16.94
N THR A 357 4.81 -28.40 17.92
CA THR A 357 4.91 -29.26 19.09
C THR A 357 4.12 -30.54 18.84
N THR A 358 4.78 -31.50 18.20
CA THR A 358 4.43 -32.92 18.34
C THR A 358 5.56 -33.64 19.06
N GLY A 359 5.30 -34.00 20.33
CA GLY A 359 6.04 -35.03 21.07
C GLY A 359 6.95 -34.51 22.20
N GLY A 360 6.50 -34.64 23.45
CA GLY A 360 7.39 -34.57 24.62
C GLY A 360 6.68 -34.22 25.92
N THR A 361 6.22 -35.22 26.65
CA THR A 361 5.81 -35.12 28.06
C THR A 361 7.01 -34.78 28.97
N GLY A 362 6.96 -33.67 29.72
CA GLY A 362 7.88 -33.39 30.84
C GLY A 362 7.86 -31.92 31.30
N PRO A 363 7.86 -31.61 32.62
CA PRO A 363 7.29 -30.36 33.13
C PRO A 363 8.31 -29.23 33.45
N THR A 364 7.74 -28.02 33.62
CA THR A 364 8.22 -26.84 34.38
C THR A 364 9.42 -26.04 33.86
N GLY A 365 9.15 -24.77 33.49
CA GLY A 365 10.16 -23.73 33.26
C GLY A 365 9.52 -22.40 32.81
N THR A 366 9.23 -21.54 33.77
CA THR A 366 8.66 -20.19 33.67
C THR A 366 9.51 -19.19 32.88
N GLY A 367 8.85 -18.33 32.08
CA GLY A 367 9.32 -16.97 31.80
C GLY A 367 9.20 -16.50 30.34
N SER A 368 8.00 -16.12 29.88
CA SER A 368 7.85 -15.23 28.72
C SER A 368 7.22 -13.93 29.19
N VAL A 369 7.99 -12.85 29.11
CA VAL A 369 7.56 -11.50 29.47
C VAL A 369 6.59 -11.00 28.41
N VAL A 370 5.32 -10.91 28.78
CA VAL A 370 4.31 -10.16 28.02
C VAL A 370 4.55 -8.68 28.31
N VAL A 371 5.12 -7.96 27.34
CA VAL A 371 5.12 -6.49 27.40
C VAL A 371 3.78 -6.01 26.87
N THR A 372 2.88 -5.67 27.78
CA THR A 372 1.62 -4.99 27.47
C THR A 372 1.92 -3.49 27.29
N PRO A 373 1.75 -2.88 26.10
CA PRO A 373 1.83 -1.43 25.99
C PRO A 373 0.60 -0.81 26.67
N THR A 374 0.86 0.06 27.65
CA THR A 374 -0.15 0.86 28.33
C THR A 374 -0.49 2.08 27.46
N PRO A 375 -1.75 2.37 27.15
CA PRO A 375 -2.11 3.56 26.38
C PRO A 375 -2.03 4.80 27.26
N THR A 376 -1.07 5.68 26.97
CA THR A 376 -1.01 7.01 27.57
C THR A 376 -2.05 7.91 26.88
N LYS A 377 -3.03 8.39 27.65
CA LYS A 377 -3.99 9.42 27.20
C LYS A 377 -3.24 10.72 26.88
N THR A 378 -3.31 11.18 25.64
CA THR A 378 -3.08 12.59 25.28
C THR A 378 -4.33 13.12 24.59
N GLY A 379 -4.81 14.26 25.08
CA GLY A 379 -6.06 14.90 24.67
C GLY A 379 -6.07 15.37 23.21
N PRO A 380 -7.23 15.84 22.72
CA PRO A 380 -7.40 16.20 21.31
C PRO A 380 -6.50 17.38 20.93
N PRO A 381 -5.80 17.33 19.78
CA PRO A 381 -5.05 18.47 19.29
C PRO A 381 -6.00 19.58 18.79
N ILE A 382 -5.71 20.80 19.23
CA ILE A 382 -6.27 22.05 18.69
C ILE A 382 -5.48 22.37 17.43
N VAL A 383 -6.15 22.59 16.28
CA VAL A 383 -5.49 23.14 15.09
C VAL A 383 -6.22 24.36 14.56
N THR A 384 -5.47 25.45 14.55
CA THR A 384 -5.74 26.78 14.00
C THR A 384 -5.66 26.74 12.47
N ALA A 385 -6.63 27.36 11.79
CA ALA A 385 -6.66 27.48 10.33
C ALA A 385 -5.55 28.41 9.80
N GLY A 386 -4.75 27.91 8.85
CA GLY A 386 -3.71 28.65 8.11
C GLY A 386 -4.07 28.80 6.63
N ALA A 387 -3.74 29.97 6.08
CA ALA A 387 -4.28 30.57 4.87
C ALA A 387 -3.93 29.89 3.52
N GLY A 388 -4.83 30.05 2.56
CA GLY A 388 -4.66 29.60 1.17
C GLY A 388 -3.67 30.46 0.37
N LYS A 389 -2.93 29.80 -0.53
CA LYS A 389 -2.08 30.45 -1.53
C LYS A 389 -2.91 30.88 -2.74
N VAL A 390 -2.80 32.16 -3.06
CA VAL A 390 -3.25 32.79 -4.31
C VAL A 390 -2.25 32.42 -5.41
N VAL A 391 -2.75 31.88 -6.53
CA VAL A 391 -1.97 31.67 -7.75
C VAL A 391 -1.96 32.98 -8.53
N THR A 392 -0.80 33.63 -8.63
CA THR A 392 -0.59 34.83 -9.44
C THR A 392 -0.30 34.43 -10.88
N PHE A 393 -1.21 34.75 -11.81
CA PHE A 393 -0.92 34.70 -13.25
C PHE A 393 -0.08 35.92 -13.64
N GLY A 394 1.13 35.68 -14.13
CA GLY A 394 1.96 36.70 -14.77
C GLY A 394 1.41 37.04 -16.15
N VAL A 395 0.78 38.21 -16.29
CA VAL A 395 0.40 38.80 -17.57
C VAL A 395 1.52 39.75 -17.99
N GLY A 396 2.12 39.47 -19.16
CA GLY A 396 3.14 40.31 -19.78
C GLY A 396 2.63 41.71 -20.12
N ALA A 397 3.47 42.70 -19.85
CA ALA A 397 3.16 44.13 -19.94
C ALA A 397 3.08 44.66 -21.38
N PHE A 398 2.02 45.45 -21.60
CA PHE A 398 1.94 46.75 -22.29
C PHE A 398 2.83 47.07 -23.51
N GLY A 399 2.12 47.39 -24.61
CA GLY A 399 2.52 48.40 -25.58
C GLY A 399 1.29 49.12 -26.13
N VAL A 400 0.83 50.17 -25.44
CA VAL A 400 -0.18 51.12 -25.95
C VAL A 400 0.55 52.30 -26.59
N VAL A 401 0.28 52.54 -27.87
CA VAL A 401 0.51 53.83 -28.53
C VAL A 401 -0.85 54.30 -29.02
N LEU A 402 -1.37 55.38 -28.44
CA LEU A 402 -2.54 56.11 -28.91
C LEU A 402 -2.21 57.60 -28.93
N ALA A 403 -2.13 58.17 -30.14
CA ALA A 403 -2.27 59.59 -30.48
C ALA A 403 -2.40 59.62 -32.02
N GLY A 404 -3.30 60.32 -32.70
CA GLY A 404 -4.43 61.18 -32.37
C GLY A 404 -5.18 61.39 -33.71
N LEU A 405 -6.50 61.60 -33.66
CA LEU A 405 -7.14 62.87 -34.00
C LEU A 405 -7.27 63.18 -35.53
N LEU A 406 -8.54 63.33 -35.95
CA LEU A 406 -9.05 64.14 -37.08
C LEU A 406 -8.70 63.74 -38.52
N LEU A 407 -9.59 62.97 -39.15
CA LEU A 407 -10.53 63.42 -40.21
C LEU A 407 -11.44 62.28 -40.64
#